data_AF-A0A1R2BSU1-F1
#
_entry.id   AF-A0A1R2BSU1-F1
#
_cell.length_a   1.000
_cell.length_b   1.000
_cell.length_c   1.000
_cell.angle_alpha   90.00
_cell.angle_beta   90.00
_cell.angle_gamma   90.00
#
_symmetry.space_group_name_H-M   'P 1'
#
loop_
_entity.id
_entity.type
_entity.pdbx_description
1 polymer ?
#
loop_
_entity_poly.entity_id
_entity_poly.type
_entity_poly.pdbx_seq_one_letter_code
_entity_poly.pdbx_strand_id
1 'polypeptide(L)'
;MEETGLETEDLEALANNYDQIRIIFKKKHPEADAVLAQAFEKTISQVLSDLASQKTHSENYHAEVLQAKYKLWNMCEEKLCAYIKTIDPAASKILTEIHNQQYAIFKESSGSNEAIQALEDELLSTKKEMDQILAAAETLENTARVLREENAKLKERIMESPEDLEAQLHELQEENEKYLQKIISLSKEKADSCLSKDSSGGNYAAPKSSREKTREGKRPVNRVSSSSSVKDLSLKQLKEFIEEIYISKEKFDQKCFDTHQAKETMEEYMYSYLNQKYGLKSLIQDWISAIVKSIEKFEAEDPDVLLFAKILRHQIEENYRKVFQEVRKTSLQLLKIHLKNKFPYMQEKAVKDLVNVKTQGELEEEEWKSIVNYMYNPADSNYLLSLLTEHAERNLTRNLKVQGKATLSYNNFVNLLLEFQVTGHDQLLEPFREKFIMIDTDNSGVLTTKQYSELLAILDILEENERLVRIVDPFDTGKITFSDCVSTLLSYQLEFKGNFVSIIYKLYSEKH
;
A
#
# COMPACT_ATOMS: atom_id res chain seq x y z
N MET A 1 0.03 23.41 34.82
CA MET A 1 0.74 22.38 35.59
C MET A 1 -0.15 22.10 36.78
N GLU A 2 -1.22 21.37 36.50
CA GLU A 2 -2.28 21.07 37.46
C GLU A 2 -1.94 19.78 38.20
N GLU A 3 -2.43 19.69 39.43
CA GLU A 3 -2.19 18.64 40.42
C GLU A 3 -2.51 17.24 39.85
N THR A 4 -1.49 16.38 39.71
CA THR A 4 -1.65 15.01 39.17
C THR A 4 -1.30 13.93 40.19
N GLY A 5 -1.20 14.25 41.47
CA GLY A 5 -0.89 13.30 42.55
C GLY A 5 -2.12 12.66 43.19
N LEU A 6 -1.90 11.70 44.08
CA LEU A 6 -2.93 11.23 45.00
C LEU A 6 -3.14 12.31 46.08
N GLU A 7 -4.33 12.91 46.14
CA GLU A 7 -4.58 14.03 47.04
C GLU A 7 -4.89 13.55 48.46
N THR A 8 -4.64 14.41 49.45
CA THR A 8 -5.01 14.11 50.84
C THR A 8 -6.52 13.89 50.96
N GLU A 9 -7.32 14.65 50.21
CA GLU A 9 -8.78 14.51 50.17
C GLU A 9 -9.23 13.12 49.68
N ASP A 10 -8.54 12.54 48.69
CA ASP A 10 -8.84 11.18 48.21
C ASP A 10 -8.65 10.13 49.32
N LEU A 11 -7.55 10.24 50.08
CA LEU A 11 -7.22 9.33 51.16
C LEU A 11 -8.15 9.48 52.37
N GLU A 12 -8.55 10.71 52.69
CA GLU A 12 -9.54 10.99 53.74
C GLU A 12 -10.91 10.43 53.39
N ALA A 13 -11.37 10.64 52.15
CA ALA A 13 -12.62 10.08 51.66
C ALA A 13 -12.61 8.54 51.70
N LEU A 14 -11.51 7.93 51.26
CA LEU A 14 -11.31 6.48 51.32
C LEU A 14 -11.36 5.96 52.76
N ALA A 15 -10.61 6.58 53.68
CA ALA A 15 -10.55 6.17 55.08
C ALA A 15 -11.92 6.26 55.76
N ASN A 16 -12.66 7.35 55.54
CA ASN A 16 -14.01 7.51 56.08
C ASN A 16 -14.96 6.41 55.57
N ASN A 17 -14.93 6.09 54.27
CA ASN A 17 -15.76 5.01 53.71
C ASN A 17 -15.37 3.64 54.27
N TYR A 18 -14.06 3.35 54.38
CA TYR A 18 -13.60 2.07 54.93
C TYR A 18 -13.96 1.90 56.40
N ASP A 19 -13.88 2.97 57.20
CA ASP A 19 -14.29 2.93 58.61
C ASP A 19 -15.80 2.70 58.76
N GLN A 20 -16.64 3.28 57.89
CA GLN A 20 -18.07 2.95 57.85
C GLN A 20 -18.29 1.45 57.56
N ILE A 21 -17.55 0.88 56.61
CA ILE A 21 -17.59 -0.56 56.30
C ILE A 21 -17.16 -1.39 57.51
N ARG A 22 -16.10 -0.99 58.23
CA ARG A 22 -15.66 -1.66 59.46
C ARG A 22 -16.71 -1.60 60.56
N ILE A 23 -17.36 -0.46 60.76
CA ILE A 23 -18.41 -0.28 61.77
C ILE A 23 -19.57 -1.24 61.51
N ILE A 24 -20.03 -1.38 60.26
CA ILE A 24 -21.12 -2.31 59.92
C ILE A 24 -20.69 -3.78 60.07
N PHE A 25 -19.45 -4.12 59.73
CA PHE A 25 -18.88 -5.46 59.97
C PHE A 25 -18.81 -5.79 61.45
N LYS A 26 -18.26 -4.88 62.26
CA LYS A 26 -18.05 -5.06 63.70
C LYS A 26 -19.33 -5.34 64.46
N LYS A 27 -20.47 -4.78 64.03
CA LYS A 27 -21.78 -5.07 64.61
C LYS A 27 -22.17 -6.55 64.52
N LYS A 28 -21.66 -7.28 63.52
CA LYS A 28 -22.01 -8.68 63.24
C LYS A 28 -20.86 -9.65 63.52
N HIS A 29 -19.63 -9.20 63.31
CA HIS A 29 -18.38 -9.95 63.46
C HIS A 29 -17.33 -9.10 64.18
N PRO A 30 -17.42 -8.93 65.52
CA PRO A 30 -16.47 -8.12 66.29
C PRO A 30 -15.01 -8.56 66.11
N GLU A 31 -14.77 -9.85 65.92
CA GLU A 31 -13.48 -10.47 65.70
C GLU A 31 -12.81 -10.07 64.36
N ALA A 32 -13.61 -9.63 63.38
CA ALA A 32 -13.10 -9.26 62.06
C ALA A 32 -12.52 -7.84 62.00
N ASP A 33 -12.80 -6.98 62.99
CA ASP A 33 -12.41 -5.56 62.98
C ASP A 33 -10.88 -5.38 62.90
N ALA A 34 -10.14 -6.13 63.71
CA ALA A 34 -8.68 -6.09 63.72
C ALA A 34 -8.07 -6.56 62.38
N VAL A 35 -8.68 -7.59 61.77
CA VAL A 35 -8.23 -8.14 60.48
C VAL A 35 -8.49 -7.16 59.34
N LEU A 36 -9.65 -6.50 59.35
CA LEU A 36 -10.00 -5.48 58.36
C LEU A 36 -9.09 -4.24 58.47
N ALA A 37 -8.83 -3.76 59.68
CA ALA A 37 -7.91 -2.65 59.92
C ALA A 37 -6.51 -2.94 59.37
N GLN A 38 -5.97 -4.13 59.67
CA GLN A 38 -4.66 -4.55 59.19
C GLN A 38 -4.62 -4.69 57.65
N ALA A 39 -5.69 -5.22 57.04
CA ALA A 39 -5.78 -5.36 55.59
C ALA A 39 -5.80 -4.00 54.87
N PHE A 40 -6.48 -3.01 55.45
CA PHE A 40 -6.53 -1.64 54.95
C PHE A 40 -5.15 -0.98 54.96
N GLU A 41 -4.50 -0.98 56.13
CA GLU A 41 -3.19 -0.38 56.32
C GLU A 41 -2.14 -1.01 55.39
N LYS A 42 -2.17 -2.34 55.25
CA LYS A 42 -1.28 -3.07 54.33
C LYS A 42 -1.50 -2.66 52.88
N THR A 43 -2.76 -2.55 52.44
CA THR A 43 -3.08 -2.21 51.05
C THR A 43 -2.71 -0.78 50.72
N ILE A 44 -2.99 0.17 51.62
CA ILE A 44 -2.56 1.57 51.45
C ILE A 44 -1.04 1.66 51.35
N SER A 45 -0.33 1.02 52.29
CA SER A 45 1.13 1.05 52.31
C SER A 45 1.73 0.48 51.02
N GLN A 46 1.15 -0.62 50.50
CA GLN A 46 1.58 -1.21 49.24
C GLN A 46 1.34 -0.27 48.06
N VAL A 47 0.13 0.28 47.92
CA VAL A 47 -0.23 1.16 46.80
C VAL A 47 0.63 2.44 46.80
N LEU A 48 0.84 3.04 47.97
CA LEU A 48 1.71 4.22 48.10
C LEU A 48 3.17 3.89 47.81
N SER A 49 3.66 2.73 48.23
CA SER A 49 5.01 2.26 47.91
C SER A 49 5.19 2.01 46.41
N ASP A 50 4.20 1.40 45.76
CA ASP A 50 4.21 1.15 44.31
C ASP A 50 4.25 2.47 43.54
N LEU A 51 3.38 3.42 43.90
CA LEU A 51 3.32 4.74 43.28
C LEU A 51 4.60 5.56 43.51
N ALA A 52 5.18 5.51 44.72
CA ALA A 52 6.44 6.18 45.04
C ALA A 52 7.66 5.58 44.30
N SER A 53 7.58 4.31 43.91
CA SER A 53 8.64 3.64 43.14
C SER A 53 8.64 4.02 41.65
N GLN A 54 7.52 4.56 41.15
CA GLN A 54 7.39 5.05 39.79
C GLN A 54 7.90 6.51 39.71
N LYS A 55 8.71 6.82 38.70
CA LYS A 55 9.36 8.14 38.59
C LYS A 55 8.31 9.21 38.25
N THR A 56 8.31 10.31 39.00
CA THR A 56 7.43 11.49 38.84
C THR A 56 7.52 12.21 37.48
N HIS A 57 8.38 11.76 36.57
CA HIS A 57 8.56 12.28 35.21
C HIS A 57 8.22 11.26 34.12
N SER A 58 7.57 10.16 34.48
CA SER A 58 6.92 9.26 33.52
C SER A 58 5.80 10.03 32.81
N GLU A 59 5.78 10.03 31.48
CA GLU A 59 4.68 10.57 30.67
C GLU A 59 3.32 9.91 31.03
N ASN A 60 3.36 8.78 31.76
CA ASN A 60 2.21 8.00 32.20
C ASN A 60 1.86 8.13 33.70
N TYR A 61 2.48 9.06 34.44
CA TYR A 61 2.27 9.20 35.89
C TYR A 61 0.79 9.44 36.27
N HIS A 62 0.03 10.15 35.43
CA HIS A 62 -1.41 10.35 35.66
C HIS A 62 -2.21 9.05 35.59
N ALA A 63 -1.90 8.17 34.64
CA ALA A 63 -2.54 6.86 34.53
C ALA A 63 -2.20 5.95 35.72
N GLU A 64 -0.95 6.02 36.19
CA GLU A 64 -0.48 5.32 37.39
C GLU A 64 -1.23 5.78 38.64
N VAL A 65 -1.47 7.09 38.79
CA VAL A 65 -2.28 7.66 39.88
C VAL A 65 -3.74 7.23 39.78
N LEU A 66 -4.34 7.22 38.59
CA LEU A 66 -5.70 6.71 38.38
C LEU A 66 -5.81 5.22 38.74
N GLN A 67 -4.81 4.42 38.39
CA GLN A 67 -4.76 2.99 38.74
C GLN A 67 -4.60 2.79 40.26
N ALA A 68 -3.82 3.63 40.92
CA ALA A 68 -3.67 3.63 42.37
C ALA A 68 -5.00 3.99 43.06
N LYS A 69 -5.69 5.05 42.61
CA LYS A 69 -7.04 5.43 43.10
C LYS A 69 -8.01 4.25 42.93
N TYR A 70 -8.06 3.63 41.75
CA TYR A 70 -8.94 2.50 41.49
C TYR A 70 -8.67 1.33 42.45
N LYS A 71 -7.41 0.92 42.63
CA LYS A 71 -7.03 -0.20 43.53
C LYS A 71 -7.50 0.04 44.97
N LEU A 72 -7.40 1.27 45.46
CA LEU A 72 -7.82 1.63 46.82
C LEU A 72 -9.35 1.53 46.99
N TRP A 73 -10.13 2.04 46.04
CA TRP A 73 -11.59 1.95 46.08
C TRP A 73 -12.10 0.52 45.87
N ASN A 74 -11.45 -0.25 45.00
CA ASN A 74 -11.75 -1.66 44.75
C ASN A 74 -11.69 -2.49 46.05
N MET A 75 -10.70 -2.23 46.91
CA MET A 75 -10.60 -2.88 48.21
C MET A 75 -11.83 -2.59 49.10
N CYS A 76 -12.31 -1.34 49.14
CA CYS A 76 -13.50 -0.98 49.92
C CYS A 76 -14.72 -1.75 49.43
N GLU A 77 -14.89 -1.79 48.10
CA GLU A 77 -16.01 -2.48 47.46
C GLU A 77 -15.98 -3.99 47.68
N GLU A 78 -14.81 -4.64 47.61
CA GLU A 78 -14.66 -6.06 47.94
C GLU A 78 -15.10 -6.37 49.37
N LYS A 79 -14.73 -5.52 50.34
CA LYS A 79 -15.15 -5.72 51.73
C LYS A 79 -16.64 -5.49 51.88
N LEU A 80 -17.20 -4.46 51.28
CA LEU A 80 -18.64 -4.22 51.29
C LEU A 80 -19.42 -5.39 50.67
N CYS A 81 -18.98 -5.91 49.53
CA CYS A 81 -19.59 -7.08 48.88
C CYS A 81 -19.50 -8.32 49.78
N ALA A 82 -18.37 -8.53 50.46
CA ALA A 82 -18.21 -9.61 51.43
C ALA A 82 -19.18 -9.46 52.63
N TYR A 83 -19.41 -8.24 53.11
CA TYR A 83 -20.41 -7.97 54.15
C TYR A 83 -21.81 -8.34 53.68
N ILE A 84 -22.20 -7.80 52.52
CA ILE A 84 -23.53 -7.98 51.95
C ILE A 84 -23.78 -9.47 51.70
N LYS A 85 -22.77 -10.24 51.28
CA LYS A 85 -22.87 -11.69 51.13
C LYS A 85 -23.33 -12.42 52.40
N THR A 86 -22.98 -11.90 53.58
CA THR A 86 -23.42 -12.47 54.86
C THR A 86 -24.87 -12.17 55.20
N ILE A 87 -25.47 -11.16 54.56
CA ILE A 87 -26.85 -10.70 54.79
C ILE A 87 -27.77 -11.21 53.68
N ASP A 88 -27.40 -10.92 52.44
CA ASP A 88 -28.10 -11.26 51.23
C ASP A 88 -27.10 -11.73 50.15
N PRO A 89 -26.93 -13.05 49.99
CA PRO A 89 -26.07 -13.61 48.97
C PRO A 89 -26.48 -13.26 47.53
N ALA A 90 -27.78 -13.04 47.27
CA ALA A 90 -28.27 -12.71 45.94
C ALA A 90 -27.92 -11.27 45.57
N ALA A 91 -28.13 -10.31 46.48
CA ALA A 91 -27.72 -8.92 46.30
C ALA A 91 -26.20 -8.81 46.13
N SER A 92 -25.42 -9.54 46.93
CA SER A 92 -23.95 -9.59 46.79
C SER A 92 -23.51 -10.10 45.42
N LYS A 93 -24.18 -11.10 44.86
CA LYS A 93 -23.89 -11.62 43.52
C LYS A 93 -24.12 -10.56 42.44
N ILE A 94 -25.22 -9.81 42.52
CA ILE A 94 -25.53 -8.73 41.56
C ILE A 94 -24.50 -7.61 41.67
N LEU A 95 -24.15 -7.18 42.88
CA LEU A 95 -23.12 -6.15 43.10
C LEU A 95 -21.75 -6.58 42.58
N THR A 96 -21.38 -7.84 42.81
CA THR A 96 -20.13 -8.41 42.29
C THR A 96 -20.11 -8.40 40.75
N GLU A 97 -21.25 -8.67 40.10
CA GLU A 97 -21.34 -8.60 38.64
C GLU A 97 -21.21 -7.16 38.13
N ILE A 98 -21.91 -6.20 38.74
CA ILE A 98 -21.78 -4.77 38.39
C ILE A 98 -20.33 -4.31 38.54
N HIS A 99 -19.69 -4.69 39.63
CA HIS A 99 -18.28 -4.42 39.88
C HIS A 99 -17.38 -4.97 38.78
N ASN A 100 -17.56 -6.24 38.40
CA ASN A 100 -16.78 -6.87 37.33
C ASN A 100 -16.94 -6.13 36.00
N GLN A 101 -18.15 -5.64 35.69
CA GLN A 101 -18.40 -4.85 34.48
C GLN A 101 -17.72 -3.46 34.57
N GLN A 102 -17.78 -2.79 35.72
CA GLN A 102 -17.06 -1.52 35.93
C GLN A 102 -15.55 -1.71 35.82
N TYR A 103 -15.01 -2.80 36.34
CA TYR A 103 -13.61 -3.16 36.20
C TYR A 103 -13.22 -3.42 34.74
N ALA A 104 -14.07 -4.12 33.98
CA ALA A 104 -13.84 -4.36 32.55
C ALA A 104 -13.78 -3.03 31.77
N ILE A 105 -14.74 -2.12 32.01
CA ILE A 105 -14.75 -0.78 31.40
C ILE A 105 -13.50 0.00 31.78
N PHE A 106 -13.12 0.03 33.06
CA PHE A 106 -11.91 0.71 33.52
C PHE A 106 -10.65 0.10 32.88
N LYS A 107 -10.59 -1.22 32.77
CA LYS A 107 -9.47 -1.94 32.14
C LYS A 107 -9.36 -1.61 30.66
N GLU A 108 -10.46 -1.60 29.91
CA GLU A 108 -10.50 -1.19 28.51
C GLU A 108 -10.08 0.28 28.32
N SER A 109 -10.53 1.15 29.23
CA SER A 109 -10.15 2.57 29.27
C SER A 109 -8.66 2.75 29.53
N SER A 110 -8.09 1.96 30.45
CA SER A 110 -6.66 1.99 30.78
C SER A 110 -5.76 1.29 29.77
N GLY A 111 -6.23 0.23 29.10
CA GLY A 111 -5.49 -0.50 28.07
C GLY A 111 -5.36 0.27 26.76
N SER A 112 -6.26 1.23 26.52
CA SER A 112 -6.13 2.19 25.44
C SER A 112 -4.84 3.03 25.56
N ASN A 113 -4.34 3.29 26.78
CA ASN A 113 -3.07 4.00 26.96
C ASN A 113 -1.84 3.16 26.57
N GLU A 114 -1.86 1.83 26.73
CA GLU A 114 -0.75 0.98 26.26
C GLU A 114 -0.71 0.93 24.72
N ALA A 115 -1.88 0.89 24.08
CA ALA A 115 -1.98 0.96 22.62
C ALA A 115 -1.57 2.34 22.08
N ILE A 116 -1.97 3.42 22.76
CA ILE A 116 -1.55 4.79 22.43
C ILE A 116 -0.04 4.96 22.63
N GLN A 117 0.53 4.44 23.73
CA GLN A 117 1.97 4.47 23.97
C GLN A 117 2.74 3.67 22.92
N ALA A 118 2.25 2.49 22.52
CA ALA A 118 2.85 1.70 21.46
C ALA A 118 2.82 2.45 20.11
N LEU A 119 1.73 3.16 19.81
CA LEU A 119 1.62 4.02 18.63
C LEU A 119 2.55 5.24 18.71
N GLU A 120 2.72 5.84 19.90
CA GLU A 120 3.65 6.95 20.11
C GLU A 120 5.12 6.50 19.97
N ASP A 121 5.47 5.34 20.50
CA ASP A 121 6.79 4.72 20.33
C ASP A 121 7.08 4.37 18.86
N GLU A 122 6.07 3.84 18.15
CA GLU A 122 6.15 3.58 16.70
C GLU A 122 6.28 4.89 15.90
N LEU A 123 5.56 5.95 16.30
CA LEU A 123 5.65 7.28 15.70
C LEU A 123 7.03 7.92 15.95
N LEU A 124 7.60 7.74 17.14
CA LEU A 124 8.96 8.19 17.44
C LEU A 124 10.03 7.40 16.66
N SER A 125 9.84 6.09 16.50
CA SER A 125 10.75 5.25 15.70
C SER A 125 10.72 5.62 14.22
N THR A 126 9.53 5.76 13.63
CA THR A 126 9.35 6.18 12.23
C THR A 126 9.89 7.57 11.97
N LYS A 127 9.76 8.50 12.93
CA LYS A 127 10.39 9.83 12.85
C LYS A 127 11.92 9.73 12.78
N LYS A 128 12.54 8.88 13.60
CA LYS A 128 14.00 8.65 13.55
C LYS A 128 14.44 8.02 12.23
N GLU A 129 13.66 7.08 11.68
CA GLU A 129 13.93 6.49 10.37
C GLU A 129 13.82 7.54 9.26
N MET A 130 12.81 8.41 9.32
CA MET A 130 12.64 9.51 8.38
C MET A 130 13.82 10.49 8.43
N ASP A 131 14.31 10.85 9.62
CA ASP A 131 15.49 11.70 9.79
C ASP A 131 16.75 11.04 9.19
N GLN A 132 16.90 9.72 9.35
CA GLN A 132 18.00 8.97 8.73
C GLN A 132 17.89 8.93 7.19
N ILE A 133 16.68 8.78 6.66
CA ILE A 133 16.43 8.81 5.21
C ILE A 133 16.75 10.20 4.65
N LEU A 134 16.34 11.27 5.34
CA LEU A 134 16.66 12.65 4.96
C LEU A 134 18.16 12.90 4.95
N ALA A 135 18.88 12.46 5.99
CA ALA A 135 20.34 12.55 6.03
C ALA A 135 21.00 11.75 4.89
N ALA A 136 20.50 10.54 4.60
CA ALA A 136 20.99 9.72 3.49
C ALA A 136 20.72 10.40 2.13
N ALA A 137 19.55 11.00 1.94
CA ALA A 137 19.20 11.74 0.73
C ALA A 137 20.12 12.96 0.53
N GLU A 138 20.41 13.71 1.60
CA GLU A 138 21.34 14.84 1.55
C GLU A 138 22.77 14.41 1.18
N THR A 139 23.25 13.28 1.74
CA THR A 139 24.56 12.74 1.35
C THR A 139 24.59 12.28 -0.11
N LEU A 140 23.51 11.67 -0.60
CA LEU A 140 23.38 11.23 -1.98
C LEU A 140 23.35 12.42 -2.94
N GLU A 141 22.62 13.48 -2.60
CA GLU A 141 22.57 14.72 -3.39
C GLU A 141 23.94 15.40 -3.47
N ASN A 142 24.64 15.50 -2.36
CA ASN A 142 26.01 16.02 -2.32
C ASN A 142 26.97 15.17 -3.19
N THR A 143 26.85 13.84 -3.11
CA THR A 143 27.66 12.92 -3.94
C THR A 143 27.34 13.09 -5.43
N ALA A 144 26.07 13.19 -5.78
CA ALA A 144 25.62 13.43 -7.16
C ALA A 144 26.11 14.79 -7.70
N ARG A 145 26.14 15.84 -6.85
CA ARG A 145 26.70 17.15 -7.21
C ARG A 145 28.19 17.06 -7.52
N VAL A 146 28.98 16.39 -6.66
CA VAL A 146 30.42 16.19 -6.89
C VAL A 146 30.67 15.41 -8.18
N LEU A 147 29.93 14.33 -8.42
CA LEU A 147 30.06 13.55 -9.66
C LEU A 147 29.66 14.35 -10.91
N ARG A 148 28.69 15.27 -10.82
CA ARG A 148 28.36 16.17 -11.93
C ARG A 148 29.51 17.15 -12.22
N GLU A 149 30.14 17.70 -11.19
CA GLU A 149 31.30 18.59 -11.34
C GLU A 149 32.52 17.85 -11.92
N GLU A 150 32.80 16.62 -11.46
CA GLU A 150 33.87 15.79 -12.02
C GLU A 150 33.60 15.42 -13.48
N ASN A 151 32.37 15.02 -13.82
CA ASN A 151 31.99 14.73 -15.19
C ASN A 151 32.11 15.97 -16.09
N ALA A 152 31.78 17.16 -15.58
CA ALA A 152 31.96 18.41 -16.33
C ALA A 152 33.45 18.67 -16.62
N LYS A 153 34.33 18.51 -15.62
CA LYS A 153 35.80 18.66 -15.79
C LYS A 153 36.39 17.61 -16.72
N LEU A 154 35.94 16.36 -16.62
CA LEU A 154 36.35 15.29 -17.54
C LEU A 154 35.94 15.61 -18.98
N LYS A 155 34.71 16.10 -19.17
CA LYS A 155 34.22 16.51 -20.48
C LYS A 155 35.03 17.66 -21.07
N GLU A 156 35.42 18.63 -20.25
CA GLU A 156 36.30 19.74 -20.66
C GLU A 156 37.68 19.23 -21.12
N ARG A 157 38.34 18.35 -20.34
CA ARG A 157 39.61 17.72 -20.75
C ARG A 157 39.51 16.90 -22.04
N ILE A 158 38.38 16.19 -22.22
CA ILE A 158 38.14 15.42 -23.44
C ILE A 158 37.91 16.36 -24.64
N MET A 159 37.39 17.56 -24.43
CA MET A 159 37.21 18.56 -25.49
C MET A 159 38.51 19.30 -25.85
N GLU A 160 39.45 19.45 -24.92
CA GLU A 160 40.79 20.01 -25.21
C GLU A 160 41.68 19.03 -26.01
N SER A 161 41.57 17.72 -25.76
CA SER A 161 42.34 16.69 -26.45
C SER A 161 42.22 16.63 -27.99
N PRO A 162 41.04 16.82 -28.63
CA PRO A 162 40.91 16.80 -30.08
C PRO A 162 41.56 18.02 -30.74
N GLU A 163 41.59 19.19 -30.11
CA GLU A 163 42.29 20.36 -30.65
C GLU A 163 43.81 20.13 -30.69
N ASP A 164 44.38 19.53 -29.64
CA ASP A 164 45.79 19.13 -29.61
C ASP A 164 46.12 18.03 -30.63
N LEU A 165 45.21 17.06 -30.82
CA LEU A 165 45.35 15.99 -31.82
C LEU A 165 45.23 16.52 -33.25
N GLU A 166 44.34 17.48 -33.50
CA GLU A 166 44.21 18.16 -34.80
C GLU A 166 45.44 19.01 -35.11
N ALA A 167 46.00 19.71 -34.12
CA ALA A 167 47.25 20.45 -34.27
C ALA A 167 48.43 19.53 -34.62
N GLN A 168 48.56 18.39 -33.93
CA GLN A 168 49.58 17.38 -34.24
C GLN A 168 49.39 16.73 -35.62
N LEU A 169 48.13 16.48 -36.03
CA LEU A 169 47.82 15.99 -37.37
C LEU A 169 48.21 17.00 -38.44
N HIS A 170 47.98 18.30 -38.21
CA HIS A 170 48.38 19.35 -39.14
C HIS A 170 49.91 19.44 -39.26
N GLU A 171 50.65 19.38 -38.15
CA GLU A 171 52.11 19.42 -38.16
C GLU A 171 52.71 18.21 -38.89
N LEU A 172 52.18 17.01 -38.65
CA LEU A 172 52.58 15.79 -39.37
C LEU A 172 52.20 15.81 -40.85
N GLN A 173 51.08 16.46 -41.22
CA GLN A 173 50.71 16.66 -42.62
C GLN A 173 51.68 17.60 -43.34
N GLU A 174 52.05 18.73 -42.72
CA GLU A 174 53.07 19.63 -43.27
C GLU A 174 54.43 18.94 -43.42
N GLU A 175 54.83 18.12 -42.44
CA GLU A 175 56.09 17.39 -42.49
C GLU A 175 56.08 16.34 -43.61
N ASN A 176 54.98 15.60 -43.76
CA ASN A 176 54.79 14.68 -44.88
C ASN A 176 54.79 15.39 -46.23
N GLU A 177 54.20 16.59 -46.33
CA GLU A 177 54.23 17.38 -47.56
C GLU A 177 55.67 17.82 -47.90
N LYS A 178 56.44 18.26 -46.91
CA LYS A 178 57.87 18.58 -47.09
C LYS A 178 58.67 17.35 -47.55
N TYR A 179 58.43 16.19 -46.95
CA TYR A 179 59.08 14.94 -47.38
C TYR A 179 58.66 14.53 -48.78
N LEU A 180 57.38 14.67 -49.13
CA LEU A 180 56.87 14.37 -50.47
C LEU A 180 57.49 15.30 -51.51
N GLN A 181 57.58 16.60 -51.25
CA GLN A 181 58.26 17.55 -52.12
C GLN A 181 59.74 17.20 -52.31
N LYS A 182 60.42 16.76 -51.23
CA LYS A 182 61.81 16.31 -51.29
C LYS A 182 61.98 15.02 -52.10
N ILE A 183 61.06 14.07 -51.96
CA ILE A 183 61.04 12.85 -52.79
C ILE A 183 60.82 13.21 -54.26
N ILE A 184 59.90 14.14 -54.55
CA ILE A 184 59.65 14.62 -55.92
C ILE A 184 60.89 15.30 -56.48
N SER A 185 61.59 16.15 -55.72
CA SER A 185 62.80 16.82 -56.19
C SER A 185 63.93 15.82 -56.48
N LEU A 186 64.16 14.87 -55.57
CA LEU A 186 65.16 13.81 -55.74
C LEU A 186 64.81 12.87 -56.89
N SER A 187 63.53 12.58 -57.09
CA SER A 187 63.06 11.76 -58.21
C SER A 187 63.19 12.49 -59.54
N LYS A 188 63.00 13.82 -59.55
CA LYS A 188 63.19 14.66 -60.74
C LYS A 188 64.67 14.80 -61.10
N GLU A 189 65.55 15.03 -60.13
CA GLU A 189 67.01 14.99 -60.35
C GLU A 189 67.48 13.63 -60.87
N LYS A 190 66.92 12.54 -60.34
CA LYS A 190 67.25 11.18 -60.77
C LYS A 190 66.70 10.86 -62.16
N ALA A 191 65.51 11.36 -62.51
CA ALA A 191 64.94 11.23 -63.84
C ALA A 191 65.74 12.03 -64.89
N ASP A 192 66.14 13.26 -64.55
CA ASP A 192 66.99 14.09 -65.42
C ASP A 192 68.40 13.50 -65.57
N SER A 193 68.93 12.83 -64.53
CA SER A 193 70.17 12.04 -64.60
C SER A 193 70.06 10.75 -65.42
N CYS A 194 68.85 10.20 -65.64
CA CYS A 194 68.66 8.95 -66.39
C CYS A 194 68.37 9.17 -67.88
N LEU A 195 68.03 10.39 -68.32
CA LEU A 195 67.79 10.72 -69.73
C LEU A 195 69.06 11.07 -70.53
N SER A 196 70.23 10.95 -69.91
CA SER A 196 71.54 11.17 -70.54
C SER A 196 72.42 9.92 -70.50
N LYS A 197 71.94 8.81 -71.08
CA LYS A 197 72.82 7.77 -71.63
C LYS A 197 72.07 6.77 -72.51
N ASP A 198 72.73 6.53 -73.64
CA ASP A 198 72.35 5.77 -74.80
C ASP A 198 72.05 4.28 -74.60
N SER A 199 71.18 3.79 -75.49
CA SER A 199 71.29 2.56 -76.29
C SER A 199 71.09 1.17 -75.67
N SER A 200 70.29 0.40 -76.43
CA SER A 200 70.31 -1.05 -76.67
C SER A 200 69.50 -1.99 -75.77
N GLY A 201 68.41 -2.49 -76.36
CA GLY A 201 68.18 -3.93 -76.60
C GLY A 201 67.88 -4.86 -75.42
N GLY A 202 66.67 -5.43 -75.40
CA GLY A 202 66.41 -6.66 -74.66
C GLY A 202 64.94 -6.96 -74.41
N ASN A 203 64.39 -7.91 -75.18
CA ASN A 203 63.11 -8.59 -74.93
C ASN A 203 63.09 -9.28 -73.54
N TYR A 204 61.91 -9.40 -72.91
CA TYR A 204 61.22 -10.67 -72.63
C TYR A 204 59.95 -10.48 -71.75
N ALA A 205 58.86 -11.09 -72.23
CA ALA A 205 57.79 -11.82 -71.52
C ALA A 205 56.78 -11.10 -70.58
N ALA A 206 55.51 -11.23 -70.98
CA ALA A 206 54.27 -11.07 -70.18
C ALA A 206 54.14 -12.16 -69.09
N PRO A 207 53.30 -12.00 -68.04
CA PRO A 207 51.85 -12.30 -68.18
C PRO A 207 50.84 -11.55 -67.25
N LYS A 208 49.58 -11.48 -67.74
CA LYS A 208 48.27 -11.67 -67.05
C LYS A 208 47.93 -10.80 -65.82
N SER A 209 47.02 -9.84 -65.94
CA SER A 209 45.53 -9.96 -65.84
C SER A 209 44.99 -10.52 -64.51
N SER A 210 44.45 -9.63 -63.67
CA SER A 210 43.35 -9.96 -62.77
C SER A 210 42.36 -8.78 -62.75
N ARG A 211 41.12 -9.16 -63.01
CA ARG A 211 39.94 -8.35 -63.30
C ARG A 211 39.00 -8.61 -62.12
N GLU A 212 38.81 -7.64 -61.24
CA GLU A 212 37.88 -7.80 -60.13
C GLU A 212 36.57 -7.05 -60.42
N LYS A 213 35.51 -7.84 -60.50
CA LYS A 213 34.17 -7.48 -60.96
C LYS A 213 33.36 -6.95 -59.78
N THR A 214 32.85 -5.73 -59.95
CA THR A 214 31.67 -5.19 -59.28
C THR A 214 30.47 -6.12 -59.53
N ARG A 215 29.83 -6.59 -58.45
CA ARG A 215 28.66 -7.48 -58.51
C ARG A 215 27.46 -6.71 -57.97
N GLU A 216 26.69 -6.13 -58.87
CA GLU A 216 25.33 -5.63 -58.62
C GLU A 216 24.42 -6.82 -58.31
N GLY A 217 23.87 -6.85 -57.08
CA GLY A 217 22.82 -7.77 -56.67
C GLY A 217 21.53 -7.01 -56.42
N LYS A 218 20.72 -6.83 -57.46
CA LYS A 218 19.32 -6.41 -57.34
C LYS A 218 18.54 -7.50 -56.60
N ARG A 219 18.16 -7.24 -55.34
CA ARG A 219 17.12 -7.98 -54.62
C ARG A 219 15.77 -7.31 -54.88
N PRO A 220 14.69 -8.07 -55.12
CA PRO A 220 13.35 -7.51 -55.27
C PRO A 220 12.88 -6.98 -53.92
N VAL A 221 12.42 -5.72 -53.93
CA VAL A 221 11.76 -5.07 -52.80
C VAL A 221 10.40 -5.74 -52.63
N ASN A 222 10.31 -6.72 -51.73
CA ASN A 222 9.04 -7.15 -51.17
C ASN A 222 8.50 -5.96 -50.37
N ARG A 223 7.51 -5.26 -50.94
CA ARG A 223 6.60 -4.41 -50.18
C ARG A 223 5.86 -5.32 -49.20
N VAL A 224 6.39 -5.39 -47.98
CA VAL A 224 5.65 -5.90 -46.83
C VAL A 224 4.46 -4.97 -46.65
N SER A 225 3.28 -5.48 -46.99
CA SER A 225 2.02 -4.90 -46.56
C SER A 225 2.07 -4.76 -45.05
N SER A 226 2.17 -3.52 -44.58
CA SER A 226 2.02 -3.15 -43.17
C SER A 226 0.56 -3.36 -42.76
N SER A 227 0.15 -4.63 -42.64
CA SER A 227 -1.00 -4.97 -41.82
C SER A 227 -0.61 -4.59 -40.40
N SER A 228 -1.17 -3.49 -39.90
CA SER A 228 -1.09 -3.05 -38.51
C SER A 228 -1.61 -4.18 -37.62
N SER A 229 -0.73 -5.10 -37.24
CA SER A 229 -1.04 -6.10 -36.23
C SER A 229 -1.25 -5.32 -34.95
N VAL A 230 -2.51 -5.18 -34.54
CA VAL A 230 -2.90 -4.60 -33.26
C VAL A 230 -2.00 -5.23 -32.19
N LYS A 231 -1.31 -4.37 -31.45
CA LYS A 231 -0.34 -4.78 -30.43
C LYS A 231 -1.07 -5.61 -29.38
N ASP A 232 -0.72 -6.89 -29.22
CA ASP A 232 -1.30 -7.75 -28.20
C ASP A 232 -0.41 -7.72 -26.95
N LEU A 233 -0.96 -7.28 -25.81
CA LEU A 233 -0.23 -7.31 -24.54
C LEU A 233 -0.40 -8.68 -23.89
N SER A 234 0.69 -9.22 -23.34
CA SER A 234 0.61 -10.33 -22.41
C SER A 234 0.00 -9.89 -21.08
N LEU A 235 -0.56 -10.82 -20.31
CA LEU A 235 -1.10 -10.53 -18.97
C LEU A 235 -0.06 -9.82 -18.09
N LYS A 236 1.20 -10.28 -18.13
CA LYS A 236 2.29 -9.65 -17.37
C LYS A 236 2.49 -8.18 -17.76
N GLN A 237 2.54 -7.87 -19.06
CA GLN A 237 2.69 -6.50 -19.55
C GLN A 237 1.49 -5.63 -19.19
N LEU A 238 0.27 -6.19 -19.23
CA LEU A 238 -0.93 -5.47 -18.80
C LEU A 238 -0.85 -5.14 -17.30
N LYS A 239 -0.47 -6.10 -16.46
CA LYS A 239 -0.33 -5.88 -15.01
C LYS A 239 0.77 -4.88 -14.66
N GLU A 240 1.91 -4.94 -15.36
CA GLU A 240 2.99 -3.94 -15.22
C GLU A 240 2.48 -2.54 -15.60
N PHE A 241 1.71 -2.42 -16.70
CA PHE A 241 1.09 -1.16 -17.09
C PHE A 241 0.07 -0.65 -16.05
N ILE A 242 -0.79 -1.53 -15.53
CA ILE A 242 -1.77 -1.21 -14.49
C ILE A 242 -1.05 -0.69 -13.22
N GLU A 243 0.04 -1.33 -12.82
CA GLU A 243 0.82 -0.87 -11.67
C GLU A 243 1.45 0.52 -11.93
N GLU A 244 2.04 0.72 -13.11
CA GLU A 244 2.63 1.99 -13.51
C GLU A 244 1.61 3.14 -13.49
N ILE A 245 0.39 2.91 -14.01
CA ILE A 245 -0.64 3.96 -14.05
C ILE A 245 -1.11 4.31 -12.65
N TYR A 246 -1.32 3.34 -11.74
CA TYR A 246 -1.72 3.65 -10.37
C TYR A 246 -0.65 4.47 -9.63
N ILE A 247 0.62 4.07 -9.71
CA ILE A 247 1.73 4.80 -9.08
C ILE A 247 1.82 6.22 -9.63
N SER A 248 1.62 6.38 -10.93
CA SER A 248 1.64 7.70 -11.56
C SER A 248 0.43 8.55 -11.16
N LYS A 249 -0.76 7.94 -11.09
CA LYS A 249 -2.03 8.61 -10.73
C LYS A 249 -2.00 9.13 -9.31
N GLU A 250 -1.50 8.33 -8.36
CA GLU A 250 -1.40 8.76 -6.96
C GLU A 250 -0.57 10.04 -6.81
N LYS A 251 0.56 10.13 -7.53
CA LYS A 251 1.39 11.35 -7.57
C LYS A 251 0.69 12.51 -8.27
N PHE A 252 -0.08 12.23 -9.31
CA PHE A 252 -0.86 13.24 -10.02
C PHE A 252 -1.98 13.80 -9.14
N ASP A 253 -2.72 12.95 -8.44
CA ASP A 253 -3.80 13.37 -7.54
C ASP A 253 -3.28 14.20 -6.37
N GLN A 254 -2.14 13.81 -5.79
CA GLN A 254 -1.47 14.62 -4.78
C GLN A 254 -1.09 15.99 -5.34
N LYS A 255 -0.54 16.04 -6.55
CA LYS A 255 -0.20 17.30 -7.21
C LYS A 255 -1.45 18.15 -7.47
N CYS A 256 -2.55 17.55 -7.95
CA CYS A 256 -3.82 18.26 -8.14
C CYS A 256 -4.34 18.85 -6.83
N PHE A 257 -4.26 18.08 -5.74
CA PHE A 257 -4.61 18.59 -4.42
C PHE A 257 -3.73 19.78 -4.01
N ASP A 258 -2.41 19.66 -4.14
CA ASP A 258 -1.45 20.71 -3.77
C ASP A 258 -1.59 21.99 -4.63
N THR A 259 -2.04 21.85 -5.89
CA THR A 259 -2.24 22.96 -6.82
C THR A 259 -3.69 23.44 -6.92
N HIS A 260 -4.58 22.90 -6.08
CA HIS A 260 -6.02 23.18 -6.10
C HIS A 260 -6.67 22.95 -7.48
N GLN A 261 -6.24 21.90 -8.18
CA GLN A 261 -6.80 21.46 -9.47
C GLN A 261 -7.75 20.27 -9.27
N ALA A 262 -8.70 20.13 -10.18
CA ALA A 262 -9.58 18.97 -10.22
C ALA A 262 -8.78 17.69 -10.45
N LYS A 263 -9.20 16.60 -9.80
CA LYS A 263 -8.71 15.26 -10.14
C LYS A 263 -9.32 14.78 -11.45
N GLU A 264 -8.60 13.88 -12.11
CA GLU A 264 -9.08 13.15 -13.29
C GLU A 264 -9.60 11.77 -12.84
N THR A 265 -10.57 11.20 -13.55
CA THR A 265 -10.90 9.77 -13.36
C THR A 265 -9.74 8.89 -13.81
N MET A 266 -9.70 7.63 -13.38
CA MET A 266 -8.69 6.68 -13.88
C MET A 266 -8.69 6.55 -15.41
N GLU A 267 -9.86 6.63 -16.05
CA GLU A 267 -9.97 6.62 -17.51
C GLU A 267 -9.35 7.89 -18.12
N GLU A 268 -9.79 9.08 -17.68
CA GLU A 268 -9.24 10.36 -18.16
C GLU A 268 -7.72 10.41 -17.99
N TYR A 269 -7.24 10.01 -16.81
CA TYR A 269 -5.82 10.01 -16.51
C TYR A 269 -5.03 8.99 -17.33
N MET A 270 -5.62 7.85 -17.72
CA MET A 270 -4.97 6.92 -18.64
C MET A 270 -4.63 7.61 -19.97
N TYR A 271 -5.53 8.43 -20.51
CA TYR A 271 -5.25 9.21 -21.70
C TYR A 271 -4.15 10.25 -21.46
N SER A 272 -4.21 10.99 -20.33
CA SER A 272 -3.19 11.96 -19.93
C SER A 272 -1.79 11.32 -19.81
N TYR A 273 -1.72 10.17 -19.15
CA TYR A 273 -0.51 9.38 -18.95
C TYR A 273 0.09 8.91 -20.29
N LEU A 274 -0.72 8.32 -21.16
CA LEU A 274 -0.27 7.87 -22.48
C LEU A 274 0.19 9.05 -23.35
N ASN A 275 -0.50 10.18 -23.26
CA ASN A 275 -0.11 11.40 -23.97
C ASN A 275 1.25 11.92 -23.48
N GLN A 276 1.49 11.95 -22.17
CA GLN A 276 2.78 12.33 -21.59
C GLN A 276 3.90 11.34 -21.97
N LYS A 277 3.62 10.03 -21.97
CA LYS A 277 4.62 8.98 -22.20
C LYS A 277 5.04 8.85 -23.67
N TYR A 278 4.10 9.02 -24.60
CA TYR A 278 4.34 8.72 -26.02
C TYR A 278 4.32 9.95 -26.93
N GLY A 279 3.53 10.98 -26.61
CA GLY A 279 3.40 12.23 -27.38
C GLY A 279 2.79 12.12 -28.80
N LEU A 280 2.80 10.94 -29.42
CA LEU A 280 2.29 10.71 -30.77
C LEU A 280 0.88 10.10 -30.75
N LYS A 281 -0.10 10.79 -31.35
CA LYS A 281 -1.52 10.38 -31.36
C LYS A 281 -1.77 8.96 -31.87
N SER A 282 -1.09 8.54 -32.93
CA SER A 282 -1.26 7.18 -33.49
C SER A 282 -0.79 6.11 -32.51
N LEU A 283 0.34 6.34 -31.83
CA LEU A 283 0.88 5.41 -30.86
C LEU A 283 -0.03 5.32 -29.62
N ILE A 284 -0.59 6.44 -29.18
CA ILE A 284 -1.56 6.50 -28.08
C ILE A 284 -2.79 5.64 -28.43
N GLN A 285 -3.36 5.79 -29.63
CA GLN A 285 -4.50 5.00 -30.09
C GLN A 285 -4.20 3.49 -30.17
N ASP A 286 -3.01 3.12 -30.66
CA ASP A 286 -2.56 1.73 -30.71
C ASP A 286 -2.47 1.12 -29.30
N TRP A 287 -1.95 1.88 -28.33
CA TRP A 287 -1.85 1.45 -26.94
C TRP A 287 -3.22 1.34 -26.26
N ILE A 288 -4.12 2.31 -26.45
CA ILE A 288 -5.48 2.24 -25.90
C ILE A 288 -6.19 0.98 -26.41
N SER A 289 -6.13 0.74 -27.72
CA SER A 289 -6.74 -0.44 -28.34
C SER A 289 -6.13 -1.74 -27.78
N ALA A 290 -4.81 -1.77 -27.58
CA ALA A 290 -4.11 -2.91 -27.00
C ALA A 290 -4.51 -3.15 -25.53
N ILE A 291 -4.65 -2.09 -24.74
CA ILE A 291 -5.03 -2.14 -23.32
C ILE A 291 -6.47 -2.65 -23.19
N VAL A 292 -7.42 -2.03 -23.89
CA VAL A 292 -8.85 -2.42 -23.84
C VAL A 292 -9.03 -3.88 -24.24
N LYS A 293 -8.43 -4.30 -25.37
CA LYS A 293 -8.48 -5.70 -25.83
C LYS A 293 -7.87 -6.67 -24.81
N SER A 294 -6.80 -6.26 -24.13
CA SER A 294 -6.14 -7.11 -23.13
C SER A 294 -6.96 -7.17 -21.83
N ILE A 295 -7.62 -6.09 -21.44
CA ILE A 295 -8.55 -6.08 -20.30
C ILE A 295 -9.72 -7.03 -20.57
N GLU A 296 -10.40 -6.91 -21.70
CA GLU A 296 -11.52 -7.80 -22.07
C GLU A 296 -11.09 -9.27 -22.10
N LYS A 297 -9.84 -9.54 -22.51
CA LYS A 297 -9.29 -10.88 -22.55
C LYS A 297 -9.01 -11.46 -21.16
N PHE A 298 -8.51 -10.66 -20.23
CA PHE A 298 -7.95 -11.15 -18.96
C PHE A 298 -8.81 -10.82 -17.73
N GLU A 299 -9.84 -9.97 -17.84
CA GLU A 299 -10.68 -9.59 -16.69
C GLU A 299 -11.44 -10.76 -16.06
N ALA A 300 -11.70 -11.83 -16.81
CA ALA A 300 -12.33 -13.04 -16.29
C ALA A 300 -11.34 -14.00 -15.59
N GLU A 301 -10.04 -13.80 -15.75
CA GLU A 301 -8.99 -14.71 -15.27
C GLU A 301 -8.11 -14.10 -14.16
N ASP A 302 -7.97 -12.78 -14.12
CA ASP A 302 -7.09 -12.09 -13.17
C ASP A 302 -7.86 -11.01 -12.38
N PRO A 303 -7.91 -11.11 -11.03
CA PRO A 303 -8.67 -10.17 -10.21
C PRO A 303 -8.16 -8.72 -10.26
N ASP A 304 -6.85 -8.49 -10.48
CA ASP A 304 -6.33 -7.12 -10.59
C ASP A 304 -6.81 -6.47 -11.89
N VAL A 305 -6.87 -7.26 -12.97
CA VAL A 305 -7.41 -6.80 -14.26
C VAL A 305 -8.92 -6.55 -14.15
N LEU A 306 -9.66 -7.42 -13.48
CA LEU A 306 -11.08 -7.23 -13.20
C LEU A 306 -11.35 -5.93 -12.43
N LEU A 307 -10.61 -5.71 -11.34
CA LEU A 307 -10.73 -4.50 -10.53
C LEU A 307 -10.42 -3.25 -11.38
N PHE A 308 -9.33 -3.27 -12.14
CA PHE A 308 -8.96 -2.15 -13.00
C PHE A 308 -10.03 -1.88 -14.07
N ALA A 309 -10.59 -2.92 -14.69
CA ALA A 309 -11.69 -2.81 -15.63
C ALA A 309 -12.93 -2.14 -15.01
N LYS A 310 -13.29 -2.54 -13.78
CA LYS A 310 -14.41 -1.95 -13.04
C LYS A 310 -14.18 -0.49 -12.65
N ILE A 311 -12.95 -0.14 -12.29
CA ILE A 311 -12.57 1.25 -12.00
C ILE A 311 -12.67 2.12 -13.26
N LEU A 312 -12.15 1.65 -14.40
CA LEU A 312 -12.27 2.36 -15.68
C LEU A 312 -13.72 2.57 -16.12
N ARG A 313 -14.63 1.66 -15.75
CA ARG A 313 -16.06 1.75 -16.06
C ARG A 313 -16.88 2.50 -14.99
N HIS A 314 -16.22 3.16 -14.03
CA HIS A 314 -16.86 3.86 -12.91
C HIS A 314 -17.82 2.95 -12.11
N GLN A 315 -17.48 1.66 -11.98
CA GLN A 315 -18.27 0.69 -11.21
C GLN A 315 -17.77 0.56 -9.77
N ILE A 316 -16.48 0.78 -9.56
CA ILE A 316 -15.77 0.72 -8.28
C ILE A 316 -14.85 1.94 -8.17
N GLU A 317 -14.70 2.49 -6.98
CA GLU A 317 -13.82 3.61 -6.69
C GLU A 317 -12.33 3.23 -6.74
N GLU A 318 -11.50 4.17 -7.18
CA GLU A 318 -10.05 3.98 -7.36
C GLU A 318 -9.33 3.51 -6.08
N ASN A 319 -9.77 4.00 -4.92
CA ASN A 319 -9.17 3.69 -3.62
C ASN A 319 -9.38 2.23 -3.19
N TYR A 320 -10.33 1.50 -3.78
CA TYR A 320 -10.62 0.12 -3.41
C TYR A 320 -9.43 -0.83 -3.66
N ARG A 321 -8.50 -0.44 -4.53
CA ARG A 321 -7.21 -1.14 -4.70
C ARG A 321 -6.43 -1.32 -3.40
N LYS A 322 -6.56 -0.40 -2.43
CA LYS A 322 -5.90 -0.53 -1.12
C LYS A 322 -6.43 -1.73 -0.35
N VAL A 323 -7.72 -2.05 -0.49
CA VAL A 323 -8.32 -3.27 0.10
C VAL A 323 -7.69 -4.53 -0.49
N PHE A 324 -7.45 -4.57 -1.81
CA PHE A 324 -6.75 -5.68 -2.46
C PHE A 324 -5.32 -5.89 -1.90
N GLN A 325 -4.59 -4.79 -1.66
CA GLN A 325 -3.25 -4.84 -1.08
C GLN A 325 -3.29 -5.35 0.37
N GLU A 326 -4.23 -4.87 1.17
CA GLU A 326 -4.38 -5.32 2.56
C GLU A 326 -4.83 -6.79 2.63
N VAL A 327 -5.75 -7.26 1.78
CA VAL A 327 -6.15 -8.67 1.73
C VAL A 327 -4.94 -9.59 1.50
N ARG A 328 -4.07 -9.24 0.55
CA ARG A 328 -2.83 -9.99 0.26
C ARG A 328 -1.85 -10.00 1.43
N LYS A 329 -1.71 -8.85 2.09
CA LYS A 329 -0.81 -8.67 3.23
C LYS A 329 -1.32 -9.44 4.45
N THR A 330 -2.61 -9.32 4.76
CA THR A 330 -3.27 -10.03 5.86
C THR A 330 -3.26 -11.54 5.62
N SER A 331 -3.55 -12.02 4.40
CA SER A 331 -3.49 -13.44 4.09
C SER A 331 -2.08 -14.02 4.32
N LEU A 332 -1.04 -13.28 3.93
CA LEU A 332 0.35 -13.66 4.15
C LEU A 332 0.71 -13.67 5.64
N GLN A 333 0.29 -12.66 6.38
CA GLN A 333 0.53 -12.55 7.83
C GLN A 333 -0.16 -13.69 8.59
N LEU A 334 -1.41 -14.02 8.24
CA LEU A 334 -2.15 -15.10 8.87
C LEU A 334 -1.55 -16.46 8.54
N LEU A 335 -1.06 -16.68 7.32
CA LEU A 335 -0.28 -17.87 6.98
C LEU A 335 0.97 -17.98 7.87
N LYS A 336 1.71 -16.88 8.05
CA LYS A 336 2.89 -16.84 8.94
C LYS A 336 2.53 -17.18 10.39
N ILE A 337 1.45 -16.60 10.92
CA ILE A 337 0.95 -16.86 12.27
C ILE A 337 0.55 -18.33 12.43
N HIS A 338 -0.20 -18.87 11.46
CA HIS A 338 -0.62 -20.27 11.45
C HIS A 338 0.60 -21.21 11.50
N LEU A 339 1.61 -20.98 10.65
CA LEU A 339 2.82 -21.79 10.62
C LEU A 339 3.65 -21.67 11.91
N LYS A 340 3.74 -20.49 12.50
CA LYS A 340 4.41 -20.27 13.79
C LYS A 340 3.73 -21.04 14.93
N ASN A 341 2.39 -21.07 14.92
CA ASN A 341 1.61 -21.83 15.90
C ASN A 341 1.74 -23.36 15.68
N LYS A 342 1.81 -23.79 14.41
CA LYS A 342 2.03 -25.21 14.04
C LYS A 342 3.45 -25.68 14.41
N PHE A 343 4.44 -24.79 14.39
CA PHE A 343 5.84 -25.09 14.70
C PHE A 343 6.44 -24.12 15.75
N PRO A 344 6.04 -24.19 17.04
CA PRO A 344 6.42 -23.19 18.06
C PRO A 344 7.92 -23.07 18.33
N TYR A 345 8.68 -24.15 18.08
CA TYR A 345 10.13 -24.19 18.31
C TYR A 345 10.96 -23.85 17.04
N MET A 346 10.30 -23.54 15.92
CA MET A 346 10.96 -23.18 14.68
C MET A 346 11.50 -21.75 14.75
N GLN A 347 12.77 -21.55 14.38
CA GLN A 347 13.38 -20.23 14.37
C GLN A 347 12.70 -19.30 13.35
N GLU A 348 12.64 -18.00 13.63
CA GLU A 348 11.98 -16.99 12.78
C GLU A 348 12.43 -17.03 11.32
N LYS A 349 13.73 -17.23 11.07
CA LYS A 349 14.27 -17.37 9.70
C LYS A 349 13.67 -18.59 8.99
N ALA A 350 13.59 -19.73 9.67
CA ALA A 350 13.06 -20.95 9.11
C ALA A 350 11.54 -20.83 8.86
N VAL A 351 10.79 -20.13 9.73
CA VAL A 351 9.38 -19.81 9.48
C VAL A 351 9.23 -18.93 8.23
N LYS A 352 10.08 -17.92 8.06
CA LYS A 352 10.07 -17.07 6.85
C LYS A 352 10.35 -17.87 5.58
N ASP A 353 11.32 -18.78 5.61
CA ASP A 353 11.63 -19.66 4.49
C ASP A 353 10.45 -20.60 4.18
N LEU A 354 9.77 -21.13 5.20
CA LEU A 354 8.58 -21.98 5.03
C LEU A 354 7.40 -21.20 4.44
N VAL A 355 7.17 -19.96 4.88
CA VAL A 355 6.17 -19.06 4.28
C VAL A 355 6.47 -18.87 2.80
N ASN A 356 7.72 -18.60 2.42
CA ASN A 356 8.10 -18.43 1.02
C ASN A 356 7.86 -19.70 0.17
N VAL A 357 8.14 -20.88 0.74
CA VAL A 357 7.85 -22.16 0.08
C VAL A 357 6.34 -22.32 -0.13
N LYS A 358 5.53 -21.98 0.88
CA LYS A 358 4.07 -22.09 0.81
C LYS A 358 3.46 -21.08 -0.15
N THR A 359 3.97 -19.85 -0.23
CA THR A 359 3.47 -18.83 -1.17
C THR A 359 3.82 -19.12 -2.63
N GLN A 360 4.91 -19.86 -2.88
CA GLN A 360 5.28 -20.33 -4.21
C GLN A 360 4.66 -21.70 -4.56
N GLY A 361 4.05 -22.38 -3.59
CA GLY A 361 3.56 -23.74 -3.70
C GLY A 361 2.08 -23.87 -3.35
N GLU A 362 1.75 -24.98 -2.70
CA GLU A 362 0.39 -25.33 -2.32
C GLU A 362 0.14 -25.19 -0.81
N LEU A 363 -1.05 -24.70 -0.50
CA LEU A 363 -1.64 -24.64 0.83
C LEU A 363 -2.44 -25.92 1.12
N GLU A 364 -2.29 -26.41 2.35
CA GLU A 364 -3.10 -27.46 2.92
C GLU A 364 -4.47 -26.92 3.34
N GLU A 365 -5.48 -27.79 3.39
CA GLU A 365 -6.85 -27.47 3.81
C GLU A 365 -6.94 -26.67 5.12
N GLU A 366 -6.22 -27.11 6.14
CA GLU A 366 -6.20 -26.44 7.44
C GLU A 366 -5.60 -25.03 7.39
N GLU A 367 -4.67 -24.78 6.45
CA GLU A 367 -3.97 -23.50 6.33
C GLU A 367 -4.91 -22.43 5.79
N TRP A 368 -5.60 -22.69 4.67
CA TRP A 368 -6.53 -21.70 4.11
C TRP A 368 -7.83 -21.58 4.90
N LYS A 369 -8.32 -22.67 5.54
CA LYS A 369 -9.46 -22.59 6.48
C LYS A 369 -9.17 -21.66 7.64
N SER A 370 -7.98 -21.77 8.22
CA SER A 370 -7.56 -20.92 9.34
C SER A 370 -7.50 -19.45 8.95
N ILE A 371 -7.06 -19.14 7.72
CA ILE A 371 -6.98 -17.76 7.23
C ILE A 371 -8.39 -17.18 7.03
N VAL A 372 -9.27 -17.91 6.33
CA VAL A 372 -10.63 -17.43 6.01
C VAL A 372 -11.45 -17.19 7.28
N ASN A 373 -11.45 -18.14 8.22
CA ASN A 373 -12.20 -18.02 9.46
C ASN A 373 -11.74 -16.85 10.35
N TYR A 374 -10.51 -16.37 10.15
CA TYR A 374 -10.00 -15.20 10.85
C TYR A 374 -10.36 -13.89 10.13
N MET A 375 -10.32 -13.88 8.79
CA MET A 375 -10.52 -12.66 7.99
C MET A 375 -12.00 -12.27 7.85
N TYR A 376 -12.92 -13.23 7.89
CA TYR A 376 -14.31 -13.02 7.52
C TYR A 376 -15.26 -13.41 8.64
N ASN A 377 -16.46 -12.80 8.64
CA ASN A 377 -17.53 -13.23 9.55
C ASN A 377 -17.95 -14.69 9.25
N PRO A 378 -18.70 -15.35 10.15
CA PRO A 378 -19.05 -16.76 9.96
C PRO A 378 -19.87 -17.07 8.69
N ALA A 379 -20.75 -16.16 8.26
CA ALA A 379 -21.57 -16.37 7.06
C ALA A 379 -20.71 -16.35 5.79
N ASP A 380 -19.90 -15.31 5.65
CA ASP A 380 -18.98 -15.14 4.52
C ASP A 380 -17.89 -16.21 4.52
N SER A 381 -17.38 -16.57 5.70
CA SER A 381 -16.43 -17.67 5.86
C SER A 381 -17.01 -18.97 5.32
N ASN A 382 -18.22 -19.35 5.73
CA ASN A 382 -18.84 -20.59 5.26
C ASN A 382 -19.00 -20.63 3.73
N TYR A 383 -19.43 -19.51 3.14
CA TYR A 383 -19.55 -19.38 1.69
C TYR A 383 -18.18 -19.53 1.00
N LEU A 384 -17.17 -18.77 1.44
CA LEU A 384 -15.82 -18.82 0.88
C LEU A 384 -15.18 -20.19 1.03
N LEU A 385 -15.32 -20.83 2.18
CA LEU A 385 -14.80 -22.18 2.40
C LEU A 385 -15.44 -23.19 1.45
N SER A 386 -16.75 -23.09 1.20
CA SER A 386 -17.42 -23.97 0.23
C SER A 386 -16.87 -23.79 -1.19
N LEU A 387 -16.63 -22.54 -1.61
CA LEU A 387 -16.07 -22.21 -2.92
C LEU A 387 -14.62 -22.72 -3.05
N LEU A 388 -13.82 -22.53 -2.01
CA LEU A 388 -12.42 -22.98 -1.96
C LEU A 388 -12.31 -24.51 -1.98
N THR A 389 -13.16 -25.21 -1.22
CA THR A 389 -13.23 -26.67 -1.24
C THR A 389 -13.57 -27.18 -2.64
N GLU A 390 -14.58 -26.61 -3.29
CA GLU A 390 -14.96 -26.99 -4.65
C GLU A 390 -13.80 -26.78 -5.65
N HIS A 391 -13.08 -25.66 -5.55
CA HIS A 391 -11.90 -25.39 -6.37
C HIS A 391 -10.76 -26.39 -6.11
N ALA A 392 -10.51 -26.75 -4.85
CA ALA A 392 -9.48 -27.73 -4.49
C ALA A 392 -9.82 -29.14 -5.02
N GLU A 393 -11.10 -29.55 -4.95
CA GLU A 393 -11.56 -30.84 -5.46
C GLU A 393 -11.49 -30.96 -6.98
N ARG A 394 -11.83 -29.88 -7.71
CA ARG A 394 -11.66 -29.80 -9.17
C ARG A 394 -10.19 -29.93 -9.59
N ASN A 395 -9.25 -29.47 -8.76
CA ASN A 395 -7.82 -29.66 -9.02
C ASN A 395 -7.34 -31.08 -8.70
N LEU A 396 -7.90 -31.72 -7.67
CA LEU A 396 -7.57 -33.10 -7.30
C LEU A 396 -7.93 -34.11 -8.40
N THR A 397 -9.08 -33.92 -9.07
CA THR A 397 -9.52 -34.78 -10.18
C THR A 397 -8.62 -34.68 -11.41
N ARG A 398 -7.89 -33.57 -11.59
CA ARG A 398 -6.90 -33.38 -12.66
C ARG A 398 -5.53 -33.99 -12.31
N ASN A 399 -5.16 -33.95 -11.04
CA ASN A 399 -3.87 -34.43 -10.51
C ASN A 399 -3.99 -35.80 -9.81
N LEU A 400 -4.72 -36.74 -10.42
CA LEU A 400 -4.79 -38.14 -9.95
C LEU A 400 -3.38 -38.76 -9.94
N LYS A 401 -2.68 -38.73 -8.79
CA LYS A 401 -1.91 -39.90 -8.30
C LYS A 401 -1.17 -39.84 -6.96
N VAL A 402 -1.03 -38.73 -6.22
CA VAL A 402 -0.01 -38.77 -5.13
C VAL A 402 -0.54 -38.87 -3.69
N GLN A 403 -1.48 -38.06 -3.16
CA GLN A 403 -1.79 -38.18 -1.71
C GLN A 403 -3.23 -37.90 -1.23
N GLY A 404 -4.21 -37.70 -2.12
CA GLY A 404 -5.64 -37.65 -1.72
C GLY A 404 -6.04 -36.51 -0.77
N LYS A 405 -5.17 -35.52 -0.54
CA LYS A 405 -5.47 -34.32 0.25
C LYS A 405 -5.85 -33.18 -0.68
N ALA A 406 -6.89 -32.43 -0.33
CA ALA A 406 -7.29 -31.22 -1.03
C ALA A 406 -6.22 -30.13 -0.79
N THR A 407 -5.60 -29.65 -1.87
CA THR A 407 -4.58 -28.60 -1.84
C THR A 407 -4.92 -27.50 -2.85
N LEU A 408 -4.46 -26.29 -2.57
CA LEU A 408 -4.71 -25.11 -3.41
C LEU A 408 -3.44 -24.27 -3.51
N SER A 409 -3.05 -23.81 -4.69
CA SER A 409 -1.90 -22.88 -4.78
C SER A 409 -2.20 -21.59 -4.03
N TYR A 410 -1.19 -21.01 -3.37
CA TYR A 410 -1.39 -19.75 -2.61
C TYR A 410 -1.93 -18.63 -3.51
N ASN A 411 -1.44 -18.54 -4.75
CA ASN A 411 -1.93 -17.55 -5.72
C ASN A 411 -3.41 -17.76 -6.07
N ASN A 412 -3.85 -19.00 -6.29
CA ASN A 412 -5.26 -19.27 -6.58
C ASN A 412 -6.14 -18.98 -5.35
N PHE A 413 -5.66 -19.34 -4.15
CA PHE A 413 -6.33 -19.01 -2.90
C PHE A 413 -6.56 -17.51 -2.77
N VAL A 414 -5.50 -16.71 -2.89
CA VAL A 414 -5.59 -15.25 -2.81
C VAL A 414 -6.46 -14.67 -3.91
N ASN A 415 -6.36 -15.17 -5.15
CA ASN A 415 -7.18 -14.68 -6.25
C ASN A 415 -8.69 -14.89 -5.99
N LEU A 416 -9.07 -16.05 -5.44
CA LEU A 416 -10.47 -16.32 -5.06
C LEU A 416 -10.96 -15.39 -3.95
N LEU A 417 -10.11 -15.03 -2.98
CA LEU A 417 -10.45 -14.02 -1.97
C LEU A 417 -10.69 -12.66 -2.63
N LEU A 418 -9.83 -12.26 -3.57
CA LEU A 418 -9.93 -10.98 -4.26
C LEU A 418 -11.15 -10.90 -5.19
N GLU A 419 -11.49 -11.99 -5.87
CA GLU A 419 -12.73 -12.12 -6.65
C GLU A 419 -13.97 -11.95 -5.77
N PHE A 420 -13.98 -12.59 -4.60
CA PHE A 420 -15.05 -12.41 -3.63
C PHE A 420 -15.17 -10.96 -3.16
N GLN A 421 -14.04 -10.30 -2.85
CA GLN A 421 -14.01 -8.90 -2.44
C GLN A 421 -14.58 -7.97 -3.52
N VAL A 422 -14.08 -8.07 -4.75
CA VAL A 422 -14.53 -7.19 -5.82
C VAL A 422 -15.99 -7.42 -6.20
N THR A 423 -16.46 -8.67 -6.15
CA THR A 423 -17.86 -9.00 -6.44
C THR A 423 -18.79 -8.46 -5.36
N GLY A 424 -18.45 -8.66 -4.09
CA GLY A 424 -19.24 -8.16 -2.96
C GLY A 424 -19.30 -6.63 -2.95
N HIS A 425 -18.17 -5.97 -3.24
CA HIS A 425 -18.13 -4.51 -3.28
C HIS A 425 -18.89 -3.93 -4.49
N ASP A 426 -18.80 -4.58 -5.65
CA ASP A 426 -19.58 -4.17 -6.83
C ASP A 426 -21.10 -4.29 -6.60
N GLN A 427 -21.54 -5.34 -5.90
CA GLN A 427 -22.94 -5.52 -5.49
C GLN A 427 -23.37 -4.45 -4.47
N LEU A 428 -22.51 -4.14 -3.49
CA LEU A 428 -22.74 -3.08 -2.53
C LEU A 428 -22.96 -1.72 -3.21
N LEU A 429 -22.19 -1.42 -4.26
CA LEU A 429 -22.27 -0.16 -5.00
C LEU A 429 -23.38 -0.12 -6.05
N GLU A 430 -23.96 -1.26 -6.44
CA GLU A 430 -24.93 -1.35 -7.53
C GLU A 430 -26.13 -0.37 -7.38
N PRO A 431 -26.84 -0.31 -6.23
CA PRO A 431 -27.97 0.61 -6.10
C PRO A 431 -27.57 2.09 -6.14
N PHE A 432 -26.35 2.41 -5.66
CA PHE A 432 -25.82 3.77 -5.78
C PHE A 432 -25.49 4.12 -7.23
N ARG A 433 -24.81 3.21 -7.93
CA ARG A 433 -24.42 3.37 -9.33
C ARG A 433 -25.62 3.58 -10.24
N GLU A 434 -26.73 2.87 -10.01
CA GLU A 434 -27.99 3.09 -10.73
C GLU A 434 -28.46 4.56 -10.61
N LYS A 435 -28.39 5.14 -9.42
CA LYS A 435 -28.74 6.55 -9.19
C LYS A 435 -27.72 7.52 -9.78
N PHE A 436 -26.43 7.19 -9.72
CA PHE A 436 -25.36 8.00 -10.30
C PHE A 436 -25.53 8.13 -11.82
N ILE A 437 -25.76 7.02 -12.53
CA ILE A 437 -25.93 6.98 -13.99
C ILE A 437 -27.19 7.76 -14.46
N MET A 438 -28.21 7.90 -13.61
CA MET A 438 -29.37 8.74 -13.94
C MET A 438 -29.00 10.22 -14.09
N ILE A 439 -27.92 10.66 -13.44
CA ILE A 439 -27.43 12.05 -13.46
C ILE A 439 -26.24 12.21 -14.41
N ASP A 440 -25.35 11.23 -14.46
CA ASP A 440 -24.18 11.18 -15.34
C ASP A 440 -24.55 10.73 -16.76
N THR A 441 -25.29 11.57 -17.48
CA THR A 441 -25.86 11.19 -18.78
C THR A 441 -24.84 10.97 -19.90
N ASP A 442 -23.62 11.51 -19.77
CA ASP A 442 -22.53 11.30 -20.73
C ASP A 442 -21.60 10.14 -20.33
N ASN A 443 -21.88 9.50 -19.18
CA ASN A 443 -21.14 8.37 -18.63
C ASN A 443 -19.64 8.68 -18.46
N SER A 444 -19.32 9.94 -18.16
CA SER A 444 -17.95 10.43 -17.98
C SER A 444 -17.36 10.03 -16.63
N GLY A 445 -18.19 9.59 -15.68
CA GLY A 445 -17.79 9.36 -14.31
C GLY A 445 -17.53 10.65 -13.52
N VAL A 446 -17.93 11.82 -14.05
CA VAL A 446 -17.70 13.13 -13.44
C VAL A 446 -19.01 13.91 -13.36
N LEU A 447 -19.35 14.37 -12.17
CA LEU A 447 -20.48 15.27 -11.93
C LEU A 447 -20.00 16.70 -11.71
N THR A 448 -20.79 17.65 -12.20
CA THR A 448 -20.69 19.05 -11.75
C THR A 448 -21.24 19.21 -10.34
N THR A 449 -20.89 20.29 -9.64
CA THR A 449 -21.45 20.61 -8.31
C THR A 449 -22.98 20.59 -8.29
N LYS A 450 -23.61 21.11 -9.36
CA LYS A 450 -25.07 21.10 -9.50
C LYS A 450 -25.62 19.66 -9.63
N GLN A 451 -25.02 18.85 -10.50
CA GLN A 451 -25.41 17.45 -10.67
C GLN A 451 -25.20 16.64 -9.37
N TYR A 452 -24.13 16.91 -8.63
CA TYR A 452 -23.92 16.28 -7.33
C TYR A 452 -25.00 16.66 -6.31
N SER A 453 -25.41 17.94 -6.25
CA SER A 453 -26.56 18.35 -5.43
C SER A 453 -27.87 17.67 -5.84
N GLU A 454 -28.10 17.48 -7.16
CA GLU A 454 -29.24 16.72 -7.67
C GLU A 454 -29.17 15.24 -7.24
N LEU A 455 -27.99 14.63 -7.27
CA LEU A 455 -27.75 13.28 -6.75
C LEU A 455 -28.06 13.19 -5.25
N LEU A 456 -27.61 14.14 -4.44
CA LEU A 456 -27.89 14.17 -2.99
C LEU A 456 -29.40 14.31 -2.71
N ALA A 457 -30.15 15.03 -3.56
CA ALA A 457 -31.60 15.07 -3.48
C ALA A 457 -32.25 13.71 -3.75
N ILE A 458 -31.78 12.96 -4.75
CA ILE A 458 -32.26 11.59 -5.07
C ILE A 458 -31.90 10.58 -3.96
N LEU A 459 -30.86 10.87 -3.20
CA LEU A 459 -30.42 10.10 -2.04
C LEU A 459 -31.12 10.48 -0.72
N ASP A 460 -32.02 11.47 -0.75
CA ASP A 460 -32.76 11.96 0.41
C ASP A 460 -31.84 12.48 1.53
N ILE A 461 -30.76 13.17 1.14
CA ILE A 461 -29.77 13.77 2.06
C ILE A 461 -29.39 15.20 1.64
N LEU A 462 -30.34 15.92 1.02
CA LEU A 462 -30.14 17.28 0.53
C LEU A 462 -29.82 18.28 1.67
N GLU A 463 -30.25 17.99 2.90
CA GLU A 463 -29.98 18.82 4.08
C GLU A 463 -28.46 18.95 4.37
N GLU A 464 -27.67 17.94 3.97
CA GLU A 464 -26.23 17.89 4.17
C GLU A 464 -25.44 18.43 2.96
N ASN A 465 -26.13 18.95 1.94
CA ASN A 465 -25.53 19.32 0.66
C ASN A 465 -24.32 20.25 0.79
N GLU A 466 -24.44 21.35 1.56
CA GLU A 466 -23.33 22.29 1.72
C GLU A 466 -22.10 21.64 2.35
N ARG A 467 -22.30 20.74 3.32
CA ARG A 467 -21.20 20.05 4.00
C ARG A 467 -20.54 19.03 3.07
N LEU A 468 -21.34 18.21 2.40
CA LEU A 468 -20.84 17.16 1.52
C LEU A 468 -20.16 17.73 0.27
N VAL A 469 -20.69 18.82 -0.32
CA VAL A 469 -20.03 19.54 -1.43
C VAL A 469 -18.64 20.04 -1.02
N ARG A 470 -18.50 20.63 0.17
CA ARG A 470 -17.19 21.10 0.66
C ARG A 470 -16.18 19.98 0.92
N ILE A 471 -16.66 18.78 1.26
CA ILE A 471 -15.81 17.61 1.48
C ILE A 471 -15.33 17.06 0.14
N VAL A 472 -16.25 16.93 -0.83
CA VAL A 472 -15.97 16.28 -2.10
C VAL A 472 -15.26 17.20 -3.11
N ASP A 473 -15.51 18.50 -3.06
CA ASP A 473 -14.89 19.52 -3.91
C ASP A 473 -14.42 20.73 -3.05
N PRO A 474 -13.37 20.56 -2.23
CA PRO A 474 -12.91 21.57 -1.27
C PRO A 474 -12.40 22.86 -1.94
N PHE A 475 -12.08 22.82 -3.24
CA PHE A 475 -11.52 23.95 -3.98
C PHE A 475 -12.48 24.53 -5.02
N ASP A 476 -13.76 24.13 -5.01
CA ASP A 476 -14.80 24.59 -5.94
C ASP A 476 -14.35 24.46 -7.41
N THR A 477 -13.74 23.32 -7.72
CA THR A 477 -13.25 23.00 -9.07
C THR A 477 -14.39 22.72 -10.04
N GLY A 478 -15.58 22.41 -9.52
CA GLY A 478 -16.77 22.07 -10.28
C GLY A 478 -16.71 20.68 -10.91
N LYS A 479 -15.75 19.84 -10.50
CA LYS A 479 -15.56 18.48 -10.99
C LYS A 479 -15.48 17.50 -9.83
N ILE A 480 -16.46 16.61 -9.76
CA ILE A 480 -16.61 15.61 -8.70
C ILE A 480 -16.60 14.22 -9.35
N THR A 481 -15.58 13.42 -9.12
CA THR A 481 -15.49 12.08 -9.73
C THR A 481 -16.41 11.08 -9.04
N PHE A 482 -16.73 9.96 -9.72
CA PHE A 482 -17.40 8.81 -9.12
C PHE A 482 -16.67 8.34 -7.85
N SER A 483 -15.34 8.27 -7.89
CA SER A 483 -14.51 7.87 -6.74
C SER A 483 -14.64 8.84 -5.56
N ASP A 484 -14.70 10.15 -5.81
CA ASP A 484 -14.90 11.14 -4.75
C ASP A 484 -16.31 11.02 -4.14
N CYS A 485 -17.33 10.77 -4.97
CA CYS A 485 -18.70 10.50 -4.50
C CYS A 485 -18.74 9.28 -3.58
N VAL A 486 -18.25 8.13 -4.05
CA VAL A 486 -18.28 6.88 -3.28
C VAL A 486 -17.50 7.02 -1.97
N SER A 487 -16.31 7.61 -2.01
CA SER A 487 -15.48 7.81 -0.80
C SER A 487 -16.19 8.68 0.24
N THR A 488 -16.82 9.77 -0.19
CA THR A 488 -17.56 10.68 0.68
C THR A 488 -18.81 10.02 1.26
N LEU A 489 -19.53 9.26 0.44
CA LEU A 489 -20.80 8.64 0.82
C LEU A 489 -20.63 7.34 1.64
N LEU A 490 -19.51 6.63 1.50
CA LEU A 490 -19.13 5.53 2.37
C LEU A 490 -18.72 6.02 3.77
N SER A 491 -18.07 7.18 3.86
CA SER A 491 -17.64 7.76 5.14
C SER A 491 -18.78 8.47 5.89
N TYR A 492 -19.77 9.00 5.17
CA TYR A 492 -20.94 9.62 5.78
C TYR A 492 -21.85 8.60 6.48
N GLN A 493 -22.03 8.75 7.79
CA GLN A 493 -22.87 7.87 8.63
C GLN A 493 -24.23 8.53 8.95
N LEU A 494 -25.28 7.73 8.94
CA LEU A 494 -26.64 8.12 9.32
C LEU A 494 -27.35 6.99 10.07
N GLU A 495 -28.42 7.33 10.79
CA GLU A 495 -29.24 6.33 11.49
C GLU A 495 -30.18 5.59 10.52
N PHE A 496 -30.10 4.26 10.51
CA PHE A 496 -30.95 3.37 9.74
C PHE A 496 -31.29 2.12 10.56
N LYS A 497 -32.59 1.88 10.80
CA LYS A 497 -33.09 0.74 11.59
C LYS A 497 -32.40 0.61 12.97
N GLY A 498 -32.09 1.74 13.61
CA GLY A 498 -31.46 1.79 14.94
C GLY A 498 -29.94 1.59 14.97
N ASN A 499 -29.27 1.54 13.81
CA ASN A 499 -27.81 1.49 13.70
C ASN A 499 -27.29 2.66 12.85
N PHE A 500 -26.07 3.12 13.11
CA PHE A 500 -25.38 4.06 12.23
C PHE A 500 -24.71 3.30 11.10
N VAL A 501 -25.06 3.63 9.86
CA VAL A 501 -24.52 2.99 8.64
C VAL A 501 -24.24 4.05 7.57
N SER A 502 -23.44 3.67 6.56
CA SER A 502 -23.21 4.55 5.41
C SER A 502 -24.45 4.66 4.51
N ILE A 503 -24.57 5.75 3.74
CA ILE A 503 -25.67 5.89 2.77
C ILE A 503 -25.66 4.75 1.75
N ILE A 504 -24.47 4.31 1.32
CA ILE A 504 -24.30 3.22 0.36
C ILE A 504 -24.85 1.91 0.94
N TYR A 505 -24.54 1.63 2.20
CA TYR A 505 -25.05 0.45 2.89
C TYR A 505 -26.57 0.52 3.08
N LYS A 506 -27.12 1.70 3.41
CA LYS A 506 -28.57 1.92 3.45
C LYS A 506 -29.21 1.57 2.11
N LEU A 507 -28.70 2.11 1.00
CA LEU A 507 -29.24 1.85 -0.34
C LEU A 507 -29.21 0.35 -0.69
N TYR A 508 -28.10 -0.33 -0.37
CA TYR A 508 -27.97 -1.76 -0.57
C TYR A 508 -29.01 -2.55 0.25
N SER A 509 -29.17 -2.19 1.52
CA SER A 509 -30.13 -2.83 2.45
C SER A 509 -31.60 -2.47 2.18
N GLU A 510 -31.87 -1.49 1.32
CA GLU A 510 -33.21 -1.16 0.84
C GLU A 510 -33.57 -1.94 -0.43
N LYS A 511 -32.57 -2.28 -1.26
CA LYS A 511 -32.73 -3.08 -2.47
C LYS A 511 -32.81 -4.59 -2.18
N HIS A 512 -32.14 -5.05 -1.12
CA HIS A 512 -32.03 -6.46 -0.71
C HIS A 512 -32.56 -6.66 0.71
#